data_AF-A0A4Y2UIF1-F1
#
_entry.id   AF-A0A4Y2UIF1-F1
#
_cell.length_a   1.000
_cell.length_b   1.000
_cell.length_c   1.000
_cell.angle_alpha   90.00
_cell.angle_beta   90.00
_cell.angle_gamma   90.00
#
_symmetry.space_group_name_H-M   'P 1'
#
loop_
_entity.id
_entity.type
_entity.pdbx_description
1 polymer ?
#
loop_
_entity_poly.entity_id
_entity_poly.type
_entity_poly.pdbx_seq_one_letter_code
_entity_poly.pdbx_strand_id
1 'polypeptide(L)'
;QKAEDFAKELDWNNEFKATNDWLENFKKRHNIVFRKLCGESASADASSCEEWLSEFPSFLKDYKADYVLKADETGLFFQCLPNKTAAFKGEECQCQTE
;
A
#
# COMPACT_ATOMS: atom_id res chain seq x y z
N GLN A 1 -16.47 -0.18 18.44
CA GLN A 1 -17.46 -0.66 17.46
C GLN A 1 -17.11 -2.02 16.86
N LYS A 2 -16.32 -2.14 15.78
CA LYS A 2 -16.15 -3.45 15.08
C LYS A 2 -15.66 -4.60 15.97
N ALA A 3 -14.74 -4.34 16.90
CA ALA A 3 -14.28 -5.34 17.86
C ALA A 3 -15.36 -5.77 18.88
N GLU A 4 -16.31 -4.89 19.21
CA GLU A 4 -17.45 -5.22 20.08
C GLU A 4 -18.50 -6.00 19.33
N ASP A 5 -18.69 -5.72 18.03
CA ASP A 5 -19.59 -6.48 17.17
C ASP A 5 -19.09 -7.94 17.07
N PHE A 6 -17.79 -8.15 16.84
CA PHE A 6 -17.20 -9.50 16.89
C PHE A 6 -17.31 -10.16 18.27
N ALA A 7 -17.16 -9.41 19.36
CA ALA A 7 -17.31 -9.96 20.71
C ALA A 7 -18.73 -10.49 20.97
N LYS A 8 -19.75 -9.88 20.34
CA LYS A 8 -21.14 -10.36 20.38
C LYS A 8 -21.35 -11.57 19.48
N GLU A 9 -20.83 -11.54 18.24
CA GLU A 9 -20.93 -12.67 17.31
C GLU A 9 -20.28 -13.95 17.86
N LEU A 10 -19.20 -13.80 18.63
CA LEU A 10 -18.47 -14.90 19.25
C LEU A 10 -19.04 -15.32 20.62
N ASP A 11 -20.16 -14.73 21.06
CA ASP A 11 -20.79 -14.95 22.37
C ASP A 11 -19.81 -14.82 23.55
N TRP A 12 -18.81 -13.92 23.42
CA TRP A 12 -17.71 -13.82 24.38
C TRP A 12 -18.13 -13.05 25.63
N ASN A 13 -18.57 -11.80 25.46
CA ASN A 13 -19.03 -10.95 26.55
C ASN A 13 -19.75 -9.70 26.01
N ASN A 14 -21.00 -9.49 26.41
CA ASN A 14 -21.79 -8.30 26.07
C ASN A 14 -21.32 -7.01 26.77
N GLU A 15 -20.50 -7.13 27.81
CA GLU A 15 -19.92 -5.99 28.55
C GLU A 15 -18.56 -5.54 28.00
N PHE A 16 -18.00 -6.27 27.03
CA PHE A 16 -16.74 -5.87 26.40
C PHE A 16 -16.89 -4.50 25.74
N LYS A 17 -15.95 -3.59 26.05
CA LYS A 17 -15.86 -2.27 25.43
C LYS A 17 -14.50 -2.09 24.78
N ALA A 18 -14.51 -1.83 23.48
CA ALA A 18 -13.31 -1.53 22.70
C ALA A 18 -12.96 -0.04 22.83
N THR A 19 -12.50 0.34 24.03
CA THR A 19 -12.01 1.70 24.29
C THR A 19 -10.74 2.00 23.49
N ASN A 20 -10.43 3.29 23.31
CA ASN A 20 -9.17 3.68 22.68
C ASN A 20 -7.95 3.10 23.43
N ASP A 21 -7.98 3.09 24.76
CA ASP A 21 -6.92 2.51 25.58
C ASP A 21 -6.79 0.99 25.37
N TRP A 22 -7.90 0.27 25.23
CA TRP A 22 -7.86 -1.16 24.89
C TRP A 22 -7.17 -1.38 23.55
N LEU A 23 -7.54 -0.60 22.52
CA LEU A 23 -6.95 -0.71 21.19
C LEU A 23 -5.45 -0.37 21.19
N GLU A 24 -5.05 0.69 21.89
CA GLU A 24 -3.64 1.08 22.00
C GLU A 24 -2.81 0.05 22.77
N ASN A 25 -3.36 -0.51 23.86
CA ASN A 25 -2.69 -1.59 24.60
C ASN A 25 -2.62 -2.89 23.80
N PHE A 26 -3.66 -3.22 23.04
CA PHE A 26 -3.67 -4.36 22.13
C PHE A 26 -2.56 -4.23 21.07
N LYS A 27 -2.47 -3.08 20.40
CA LYS A 27 -1.39 -2.80 19.44
C LYS A 27 -0.02 -2.90 20.08
N LYS A 28 0.19 -2.31 21.26
CA LYS A 28 1.47 -2.39 21.99
C LYS A 28 1.85 -3.83 22.34
N ARG A 29 0.90 -4.62 22.85
CA ARG A 29 1.13 -6.02 23.23
C ARG A 29 1.51 -6.89 22.03
N HIS A 30 0.87 -6.64 20.88
CA HIS A 30 1.11 -7.40 19.66
C HIS A 30 2.09 -6.73 18.70
N ASN A 31 2.80 -5.68 19.14
CA ASN A 31 3.74 -4.93 18.32
C ASN A 31 3.16 -4.43 16.98
N ILE A 32 1.89 -4.05 16.94
CA ILE A 32 1.22 -3.53 15.74
C ILE A 32 1.45 -2.02 15.66
N VAL A 33 1.90 -1.54 14.51
CA VAL A 33 2.12 -0.13 14.21
C VAL A 33 1.41 0.27 12.92
N PHE A 34 0.92 1.50 12.85
CA PHE A 34 0.41 2.05 11.59
C PHE A 34 1.58 2.62 10.79
N ARG A 35 1.80 2.10 9.59
CA ARG A 35 2.85 2.56 8.69
C ARG A 35 2.26 3.18 7.44
N LYS A 36 2.90 4.23 6.96
CA LYS A 36 2.58 4.79 5.65
C LYS A 36 3.00 3.77 4.59
N LEU A 37 2.12 3.46 3.66
CA LEU A 37 2.52 2.71 2.47
C LEU A 37 3.50 3.59 1.69
N CYS A 38 4.70 3.07 1.44
CA CYS A 38 5.57 3.65 0.43
C CYS A 38 4.97 3.33 -0.94
N GLY A 39 5.13 4.24 -1.90
CA GLY A 39 4.81 3.97 -3.30
C GLY A 39 5.77 2.95 -3.90
N GLU A 40 5.95 2.96 -5.21
CA GLU A 40 6.83 2.02 -5.93
C GLU A 40 8.18 1.82 -5.22
N SER A 41 8.51 0.55 -4.92
CA SER A 41 9.88 0.21 -4.55
C SER A 41 10.74 0.20 -5.81
N ALA A 42 11.90 0.85 -5.77
CA ALA A 42 12.93 0.70 -6.78
C ALA A 42 13.55 -0.71 -6.69
N SER A 43 12.83 -1.72 -7.16
CA SER A 43 13.36 -3.07 -7.38
C SER A 43 13.82 -3.27 -8.83
N ALA A 44 13.72 -2.23 -9.67
CA ALA A 44 14.15 -2.28 -11.04
C ALA A 44 15.68 -2.38 -11.09
N ASP A 45 16.17 -3.37 -11.84
CA ASP A 45 17.58 -3.54 -12.11
C ASP A 45 18.08 -2.37 -12.98
N ALA A 46 19.13 -1.68 -12.51
CA ALA A 46 19.64 -0.48 -13.17
C ALA A 46 20.15 -0.78 -14.60
N SER A 47 20.73 -1.96 -14.82
CA SER A 47 21.23 -2.35 -16.15
C SER A 47 20.11 -2.59 -17.15
N SER A 48 19.01 -3.21 -16.70
CA SER A 48 17.79 -3.42 -17.48
C SER A 48 17.11 -2.09 -17.82
N CYS A 49 17.13 -1.12 -16.90
CA CYS A 49 16.64 0.24 -17.16
C CYS A 49 17.49 0.97 -18.22
N GLU A 50 18.81 0.86 -18.16
CA GLU A 50 19.71 1.49 -19.13
C GLU A 50 19.54 0.91 -20.54
N GLU A 51 19.44 -0.42 -20.65
CA GLU A 51 19.18 -1.09 -21.92
C GLU A 51 17.84 -0.64 -22.51
N TRP A 52 16.78 -0.62 -21.70
CA TRP A 52 15.46 -0.16 -22.14
C TRP A 52 15.46 1.31 -22.58
N LEU A 53 16.14 2.19 -21.84
CA LEU A 53 16.27 3.60 -22.21
C LEU A 53 17.03 3.81 -23.52
N SER A 54 17.95 2.90 -23.87
CA SER A 54 18.67 2.97 -25.14
C SER A 54 17.81 2.57 -26.35
N GLU A 55 16.88 1.63 -26.14
CA GLU A 55 15.94 1.16 -27.17
C GLU A 55 14.69 2.06 -27.28
N PHE A 56 14.29 2.73 -26.20
CA PHE A 56 13.08 3.56 -26.16
C PHE A 56 12.93 4.59 -27.31
N PRO A 57 14.00 5.30 -27.75
CA PRO A 57 13.90 6.23 -28.88
C PRO A 57 13.61 5.55 -30.22
N SER A 58 13.95 4.27 -30.39
CA SER A 58 13.66 3.53 -31.63
C SER A 58 12.16 3.24 -31.72
N PHE A 59 11.53 2.82 -30.62
CA PHE A 59 10.09 2.60 -30.51
C PHE A 59 9.26 3.87 -30.74
N LEU A 60 9.74 5.02 -30.27
CA LEU A 60 9.01 6.28 -30.42
C LEU A 60 8.97 6.81 -31.87
N LYS A 61 9.84 6.35 -32.77
CA LYS A 61 9.86 6.83 -34.17
C LYS A 61 8.58 6.51 -34.93
N ASP A 62 7.88 5.44 -34.54
CA ASP A 62 6.65 4.99 -35.18
C ASP A 62 5.40 5.73 -34.67
N TYR A 63 5.55 6.54 -33.61
CA TYR A 63 4.45 7.30 -33.00
C TYR A 63 4.66 8.79 -33.18
N LYS A 64 3.58 9.53 -33.50
CA LYS A 64 3.62 10.99 -33.41
C LYS A 64 3.64 11.41 -31.94
N ALA A 65 4.34 12.50 -31.64
CA ALA A 65 4.44 13.06 -30.29
C ALA A 65 3.06 13.26 -29.63
N ASP A 66 2.03 13.62 -30.40
CA ASP A 66 0.67 13.84 -29.92
C ASP A 66 -0.02 12.57 -29.37
N TYR A 67 0.50 11.38 -29.69
CA TYR A 67 0.00 10.09 -29.20
C TYR A 67 0.83 9.52 -28.04
N VAL A 68 1.89 10.21 -27.63
CA VAL A 68 2.72 9.81 -26.49
C VAL A 68 2.09 10.38 -25.22
N LEU A 69 1.26 9.59 -24.56
CA LEU A 69 0.62 9.95 -23.30
C LEU A 69 1.39 9.36 -22.12
N LYS A 70 1.53 10.18 -21.07
CA LYS A 70 2.02 9.76 -19.77
C LYS A 70 0.91 9.06 -19.00
N ALA A 71 1.03 7.74 -18.82
CA ALA A 71 0.05 6.94 -18.10
C ALA A 71 0.04 7.23 -16.58
N ASP A 72 1.17 7.69 -16.02
CA ASP A 72 1.34 8.01 -14.60
C ASP A 72 0.50 9.22 -14.15
N GLU A 73 0.20 10.14 -15.06
CA GLU A 73 -0.63 11.32 -14.78
C GLU A 73 -2.13 11.03 -14.95
N THR A 74 -2.50 9.97 -15.68
CA THR A 74 -3.89 9.45 -15.79
C THR A 74 -4.16 8.35 -14.78
N GLY A 75 -3.98 8.67 -13.50
CA GLY A 75 -4.39 7.80 -12.41
C GLY A 75 -5.92 7.69 -12.36
N LEU A 76 -6.48 6.58 -12.85
CA LEU A 76 -7.84 6.18 -12.49
C LEU A 76 -7.86 5.97 -10.97
N PHE A 77 -8.56 6.84 -10.24
CA PHE A 77 -8.80 6.70 -8.78
C PHE A 77 -9.74 5.53 -8.47
N PHE A 78 -9.46 4.35 -9.01
CA PHE A 78 -10.19 3.14 -8.68
C PHE A 78 -9.60 2.56 -7.40
N GLN A 79 -10.32 2.69 -6.28
CA GLN A 79 -9.91 2.21 -4.96
C GLN A 79 -8.66 2.90 -4.40
N CYS A 80 -8.74 4.20 -4.10
CA CYS A 80 -7.74 4.86 -3.25
C CYS A 80 -7.64 4.14 -1.90
N LEU A 81 -6.72 3.17 -1.81
CA LEU A 81 -6.43 2.51 -0.56
C LEU A 81 -5.93 3.56 0.43
N PRO A 82 -6.29 3.45 1.72
CA PRO A 82 -5.73 4.31 2.73
C PRO A 82 -4.20 4.26 2.64
N ASN A 83 -3.55 5.42 2.64
CA ASN A 83 -2.09 5.52 2.58
C ASN A 83 -1.37 4.99 3.84
N LYS A 84 -2.11 4.31 4.73
CA LYS A 84 -1.62 3.72 5.97
C LYS A 84 -2.20 2.32 6.14
N THR A 85 -1.34 1.36 6.47
CA THR A 85 -1.74 0.00 6.82
C THR A 85 -1.22 -0.37 8.22
N ALA A 86 -1.88 -1.34 8.87
CA ALA A 86 -1.39 -1.91 10.11
C ALA A 86 -0.34 -2.99 9.79
N ALA A 87 0.85 -2.87 10.36
CA ALA A 87 1.97 -3.78 10.14
C ALA A 87 2.63 -4.15 11.48
N PHE A 88 3.32 -5.28 11.55
CA PHE A 88 4.08 -5.61 12.75
C PHE A 88 5.36 -4.76 12.82
N LYS A 89 5.79 -4.43 14.04
CA LYS A 89 7.03 -3.71 14.30
C LYS A 89 8.20 -4.60 13.89
N GLY A 90 9.08 -4.09 13.02
CA GLY A 90 10.24 -4.82 12.50
C GLY A 90 10.04 -5.49 11.15
N GLU A 91 8.81 -5.67 10.67
CA GLU A 91 8.59 -6.11 9.28
C GLU A 91 9.05 -5.04 8.30
N GLU A 92 9.63 -5.41 7.17
CA GLU A 92 9.87 -4.45 6.09
C GLU A 92 8.55 -4.13 5.38
N CYS A 93 8.36 -2.86 5.02
CA CYS A 93 7.26 -2.49 4.12
C CYS A 93 7.63 -3.00 2.72
N GLN A 94 7.05 -4.13 2.33
CA GLN A 94 7.06 -4.56 0.94
C GLN A 94 6.08 -3.66 0.18
N CYS A 95 6.63 -2.73 -0.59
CA CYS A 95 5.83 -1.93 -1.49
C CYS A 95 5.42 -2.87 -2.63
N GLN A 96 4.13 -3.12 -2.78
CA GLN A 96 3.64 -3.91 -3.90
C GLN A 96 3.72 -3.04 -5.16
N THR A 97 4.38 -3.56 -6.17
CA THR A 97 4.30 -3.06 -7.54
C THR A 97 2.94 -3.44 -8.09
N GLU A 98 2.10 -2.45 -8.39
CA GLU A 98 0.96 -2.62 -9.32
C GLU A 98 1.45 -2.49 -10.76
#